data_AF-A0A512PCW4-F1
#
_entry.id   AF-A0A512PCW4-F1
#
_cell.length_a   1.000
_cell.length_b   1.000
_cell.length_c   1.000
_cell.angle_alpha   90.00
_cell.angle_beta   90.00
_cell.angle_gamma   90.00
#
_symmetry.space_group_name_H-M   'P 1'
#
loop_
_entity.id
_entity.type
_entity.pdbx_description
1 polymer ?
#
loop_
_entity_poly.entity_id
_entity_poly.type
_entity_poly.pdbx_seq_one_letter_code
_entity_poly.pdbx_strand_id
1 'polypeptide(L)'
;MRVRVMAEYESYPLWRERRNGVTNVSPESLGLPVELAAQLDAWASQFDSTLDVGDPANSGFTDPSQERTFYAEGLVLAKGVAEALGEEAEVVFYDGSDSTLKSRVARRRARRSSRADGSTGDANGP
;
A
#
# COMPACT_ATOMS: atom_id res chain seq x y z
N MET A 1 -6.22 6.89 18.15
CA MET A 1 -5.18 6.16 17.35
C MET A 1 -4.95 6.95 16.06
N ARG A 2 -3.76 6.94 15.44
CA ARG A 2 -3.54 7.65 14.16
C ARG A 2 -3.10 6.71 13.04
N VAL A 3 -3.80 6.78 11.91
CA VAL A 3 -3.58 5.96 10.70
C VAL A 3 -3.45 6.89 9.51
N ARG A 4 -2.50 6.60 8.64
CA ARG A 4 -2.31 7.29 7.36
C ARG A 4 -2.67 6.35 6.23
N VAL A 5 -3.41 6.86 5.26
CA VAL A 5 -3.74 6.17 4.01
C VAL A 5 -2.86 6.79 2.92
N MET A 6 -1.95 5.97 2.38
CA MET A 6 -0.92 6.41 1.45
C MET A 6 -0.42 5.20 0.65
N ALA A 7 -0.35 5.34 -0.66
CA ALA A 7 0.29 4.35 -1.52
C ALA A 7 1.81 4.57 -1.52
N GLU A 8 2.54 3.49 -1.25
CA GLU A 8 3.98 3.39 -1.49
C GLU A 8 4.23 2.03 -2.15
N TYR A 9 5.24 1.98 -3.01
CA TYR A 9 5.54 0.76 -3.76
C TYR A 9 5.74 -0.46 -2.85
N GLU A 10 5.14 -1.58 -3.24
CA GLU A 10 5.23 -2.89 -2.59
C GLU A 10 4.89 -2.86 -1.08
N SER A 11 3.98 -1.97 -0.69
CA SER A 11 3.58 -1.76 0.71
C SER A 11 2.05 -1.74 0.84
N TYR A 12 1.53 -2.12 2.01
CA TYR A 12 0.10 -1.91 2.28
C TYR A 12 -0.23 -0.41 2.25
N PRO A 13 -1.46 -0.02 1.90
CA PRO A 13 -1.82 1.39 1.81
C PRO A 13 -2.03 2.06 3.18
N LEU A 14 -1.86 1.32 4.29
CA LEU A 14 -2.14 1.80 5.64
C LEU A 14 -0.87 1.87 6.50
N TRP A 15 -0.72 2.98 7.18
CA TRP A 15 0.44 3.31 8.00
C TRP A 15 0.00 3.78 9.37
N ARG A 16 0.28 2.99 10.41
CA ARG A 16 -0.13 3.33 11.77
C ARG A 16 0.99 4.04 12.51
N GLU A 17 0.67 5.19 13.11
CA GLU A 17 1.61 5.88 13.98
C GLU A 17 1.74 5.15 15.33
N ARG A 18 2.99 5.08 15.79
CA ARG A 18 3.40 4.48 17.05
C ARG A 18 4.32 5.47 17.77
N ARG A 19 4.47 5.29 19.10
CA ARG A 19 5.35 6.12 19.92
C ARG A 19 6.79 6.23 19.38
N ASN A 20 7.28 5.19 18.69
CA ASN A 20 8.65 5.10 18.19
C ASN A 20 8.74 5.14 16.65
N GLY A 21 7.69 5.61 15.94
CA GLY A 21 7.72 5.74 14.48
C GLY A 21 6.42 5.34 13.81
N VAL A 22 6.50 4.93 12.54
CA VAL A 22 5.35 4.53 11.73
C VAL A 22 5.53 3.08 11.28
N THR A 23 4.45 2.30 11.25
CA THR A 23 4.46 0.90 10.83
C THR A 23 3.48 0.68 9.69
N ASN A 24 3.95 0.07 8.59
CA ASN A 24 3.09 -0.42 7.52
C ASN A 24 2.26 -1.60 8.04
N VAL A 25 0.93 -1.51 7.89
CA VAL A 25 -0.01 -2.48 8.46
C VAL A 25 -1.00 -2.93 7.39
N SER A 26 -1.36 -4.22 7.42
CA SER A 26 -2.40 -4.70 6.51
C SER A 26 -3.78 -4.17 6.94
N PRO A 27 -4.70 -3.94 5.98
CA PRO A 27 -6.10 -3.58 6.28
C PRO A 27 -6.77 -4.53 7.29
N GLU A 28 -6.57 -5.83 7.13
CA GLU A 28 -7.11 -6.87 8.01
C GLU A 28 -6.61 -6.73 9.46
N SER A 29 -5.34 -6.35 9.65
CA SER A 29 -4.74 -6.21 10.99
C SER A 29 -5.32 -5.04 11.80
N LEU A 30 -6.05 -4.13 11.14
CA LEU A 30 -6.78 -3.04 11.76
C LEU A 30 -8.26 -3.37 12.00
N GLY A 31 -8.72 -4.57 11.62
CA GLY A 31 -10.12 -4.98 11.77
C GLY A 31 -11.05 -4.32 10.76
N LEU A 32 -10.55 -3.91 9.59
CA LEU A 32 -11.38 -3.32 8.55
C LEU A 32 -12.30 -4.38 7.89
N PRO A 33 -13.48 -3.98 7.38
CA PRO A 33 -14.33 -4.85 6.58
C PRO A 33 -13.57 -5.47 5.41
N VAL A 34 -13.86 -6.73 5.08
CA VAL A 34 -13.13 -7.49 4.05
C VAL A 34 -13.21 -6.82 2.68
N GLU A 35 -14.35 -6.21 2.35
CA GLU A 35 -14.57 -5.50 1.10
C GLU A 35 -13.69 -4.24 1.02
N LEU A 36 -13.61 -3.47 2.12
CA LEU A 36 -12.77 -2.27 2.18
C LEU A 36 -11.29 -2.63 2.14
N ALA A 37 -10.89 -3.72 2.80
CA ALA A 37 -9.54 -4.27 2.74
C ALA A 37 -9.15 -4.64 1.30
N ALA A 38 -10.03 -5.35 0.59
CA ALA A 38 -9.80 -5.72 -0.81
C ALA A 38 -9.70 -4.51 -1.73
N GLN A 39 -10.53 -3.48 -1.54
CA GLN A 39 -10.46 -2.23 -2.30
C GLN A 39 -9.16 -1.47 -2.05
N LEU A 40 -8.70 -1.41 -0.80
CA LEU A 40 -7.41 -0.83 -0.43
C LEU A 40 -6.24 -1.57 -1.10
N ASP A 41 -6.24 -2.90 -1.06
CA ASP A 41 -5.19 -3.70 -1.70
C ASP A 41 -5.19 -3.56 -3.22
N ALA A 42 -6.38 -3.49 -3.85
CA ALA A 42 -6.51 -3.21 -5.27
C ALA A 42 -5.97 -1.81 -5.63
N TRP A 43 -6.31 -0.79 -4.83
CA TRP A 43 -5.77 0.56 -4.99
C TRP A 43 -4.25 0.61 -4.85
N ALA A 44 -3.67 -0.04 -3.84
CA ALA A 44 -2.21 -0.15 -3.72
C ALA A 44 -1.58 -0.85 -4.93
N SER A 45 -2.20 -1.93 -5.42
CA SER A 45 -1.73 -2.67 -6.59
C SER A 45 -1.77 -1.84 -7.88
N GLN A 46 -2.75 -0.92 -8.02
CA GLN A 46 -2.77 0.03 -9.13
C GLN A 46 -1.55 0.96 -9.09
N PHE A 47 -1.18 1.45 -7.90
CA PHE A 47 0.04 2.25 -7.75
C PHE A 47 1.29 1.43 -8.12
N ASP A 48 1.39 0.20 -7.61
CA ASP A 48 2.50 -0.72 -7.92
C ASP A 48 2.65 -0.99 -9.41
N SER A 49 1.55 -1.01 -10.17
CA SER A 49 1.60 -1.18 -11.62
C SER A 49 2.27 -0.03 -12.37
N THR A 50 2.43 1.13 -11.71
CA THR A 50 3.15 2.30 -12.27
C THR A 50 4.66 2.25 -12.01
N LEU A 51 5.15 1.24 -11.28
CA LEU A 51 6.57 1.04 -11.03
C LEU A 51 7.28 0.59 -12.31
N ASP A 52 8.19 1.41 -12.80
CA ASP A 52 9.17 1.01 -13.80
C ASP A 52 10.40 0.43 -13.09
N VAL A 53 10.52 -0.90 -13.11
CA VAL A 53 11.63 -1.63 -12.48
C VAL A 53 12.96 -1.36 -13.19
N GLY A 54 12.93 -1.08 -14.50
CA GLY A 54 14.12 -0.79 -15.29
C GLY A 54 14.61 0.64 -15.10
N ASP A 55 13.69 1.57 -14.87
CA ASP A 55 13.98 2.97 -14.59
C ASP A 55 13.07 3.54 -13.48
N PRO A 56 13.44 3.34 -12.20
CA PRO A 56 12.65 3.82 -11.07
C PRO A 56 12.41 5.33 -11.05
N ALA A 57 13.23 6.13 -11.75
CA ALA A 57 13.05 7.58 -11.84
C ALA A 57 11.88 7.98 -12.74
N ASN A 58 11.51 7.10 -13.69
CA ASN A 58 10.37 7.25 -14.59
C ASN A 58 9.11 6.52 -14.11
N SER A 59 9.12 5.99 -12.87
CA SER A 59 7.94 5.39 -12.25
C SER A 59 6.88 6.43 -11.90
N GLY A 60 5.63 5.98 -11.82
CA GLY A 60 4.47 6.81 -11.53
C GLY A 60 3.53 6.93 -12.73
N PHE A 61 2.44 7.67 -12.56
CA PHE A 61 1.45 7.85 -13.60
C PHE A 61 2.00 8.72 -14.75
N THR A 62 1.87 8.22 -15.97
CA THR A 62 2.24 8.97 -17.19
C THR A 62 1.17 9.97 -17.61
N ASP A 63 -0.08 9.73 -17.22
CA ASP A 63 -1.23 10.61 -17.46
C ASP A 63 -1.68 11.29 -16.17
N PRO A 64 -1.59 12.64 -16.10
CA PRO A 64 -2.09 13.40 -14.95
C PRO A 64 -3.57 13.16 -14.62
N SER A 65 -4.38 12.75 -15.59
CA SER A 65 -5.80 12.44 -15.39
C SER A 65 -5.98 11.13 -14.64
N GLN A 66 -5.19 10.11 -14.97
CA GLN A 66 -5.17 8.83 -14.24
C GLN A 66 -4.68 9.04 -12.82
N GLU A 67 -3.64 9.87 -12.63
CA GLU A 67 -3.14 10.23 -11.31
C GLU A 67 -4.22 10.92 -10.45
N ARG A 68 -4.95 11.89 -11.01
CA ARG A 68 -6.05 12.56 -10.30
C ARG A 68 -7.16 11.59 -9.91
N THR A 69 -7.55 10.69 -10.81
CA THR A 69 -8.56 9.65 -10.52
C THR A 69 -8.08 8.74 -9.39
N PHE A 70 -6.83 8.29 -9.44
CA PHE A 70 -6.22 7.46 -8.42
C PHE A 70 -6.28 8.09 -7.02
N TYR A 71 -5.92 9.36 -6.89
CA TYR A 71 -5.98 10.05 -5.59
C TYR A 71 -7.41 10.37 -5.15
N ALA A 72 -8.34 10.62 -6.09
CA ALA A 72 -9.76 10.75 -5.76
C ALA A 72 -10.34 9.45 -5.19
N GLU A 73 -9.98 8.29 -5.76
CA GLU A 73 -10.33 6.97 -5.23
C GLU A 73 -9.73 6.76 -3.84
N GLY A 74 -8.44 7.08 -3.66
CA GLY A 74 -7.75 6.97 -2.37
C GLY A 74 -8.42 7.80 -1.27
N LEU A 75 -8.92 8.99 -1.59
CA LEU A 75 -9.64 9.83 -0.64
C LEU A 75 -10.97 9.21 -0.21
N VAL A 76 -11.69 8.55 -1.13
CA VAL A 76 -12.93 7.83 -0.80
C VAL A 76 -12.62 6.65 0.12
N LEU A 77 -11.57 5.88 -0.17
CA LEU A 77 -11.13 4.77 0.67
C LEU A 77 -10.71 5.25 2.07
N ALA A 78 -10.01 6.39 2.16
CA ALA A 78 -9.62 6.96 3.44
C ALA A 78 -10.82 7.34 4.32
N LYS A 79 -11.90 7.84 3.72
CA LYS A 79 -13.16 8.08 4.44
C LYS A 79 -13.76 6.78 4.96
N GLY A 80 -13.81 5.73 4.13
CA GLY A 80 -14.25 4.40 4.56
C GLY A 80 -13.42 3.83 5.71
N VAL A 81 -12.10 4.06 5.71
CA VAL A 81 -11.22 3.67 6.82
C VAL A 81 -11.57 4.45 8.09
N ALA A 82 -11.80 5.77 7.99
CA ALA A 82 -12.20 6.58 9.14
C ALA A 82 -13.52 6.11 9.75
N GLU A 83 -14.52 5.83 8.91
CA GLU A 83 -15.82 5.29 9.34
C GLU A 83 -15.67 3.92 10.03
N ALA A 84 -14.87 3.03 9.45
CA ALA A 84 -14.66 1.69 10.00
C ALA A 84 -13.89 1.68 11.34
N LEU A 85 -12.95 2.61 11.53
CA LEU A 85 -12.15 2.71 12.76
C LEU A 85 -12.84 3.55 13.85
N GLY A 86 -13.87 4.31 13.50
CA GLY A 86 -14.63 5.16 14.42
C GLY A 86 -13.93 6.48 14.76
N GLU A 87 -14.65 7.34 15.48
CA GLU A 87 -14.26 8.74 15.76
C GLU A 87 -13.01 8.89 16.63
N GLU A 88 -12.61 7.83 17.36
CA GLU A 88 -11.38 7.83 18.18
C GLU A 88 -10.09 7.63 17.35
N ALA A 89 -10.25 7.29 16.07
CA ALA A 89 -9.16 7.17 15.12
C ALA A 89 -9.03 8.45 14.28
N GLU A 90 -7.85 9.05 14.30
CA GLU A 90 -7.47 10.08 13.35
C GLU A 90 -6.94 9.41 12.08
N VAL A 91 -7.62 9.64 10.95
CA VAL A 91 -7.21 9.13 9.64
C VAL A 91 -6.76 10.29 8.76
N VAL A 92 -5.55 10.18 8.21
CA VAL A 92 -4.94 11.19 7.33
C VAL A 92 -4.72 10.58 5.95
N PHE A 93 -5.14 11.25 4.89
CA PHE A 93 -4.89 10.84 3.51
C PHE A 93 -3.74 11.63 2.89
N TYR A 94 -2.88 10.94 2.13
CA TYR A 94 -1.79 11.56 1.37
C TYR A 94 -2.06 11.41 -0.13
N ASP A 95 -2.19 12.54 -0.82
CA ASP A 95 -2.56 12.65 -2.23
C ASP A 95 -1.36 12.83 -3.17
N GLY A 96 -0.14 12.53 -2.70
CA GLY A 96 1.08 12.68 -3.49
C GLY A 96 1.60 14.11 -3.65
N SER A 97 0.93 15.13 -3.10
CA SER A 97 1.39 16.52 -3.17
C SER A 97 2.59 16.83 -2.27
N ASP A 98 2.92 15.96 -1.30
CA ASP A 98 4.11 16.08 -0.47
C ASP A 98 5.36 15.54 -1.20
N SER A 99 6.08 16.46 -1.83
CA SER A 99 7.27 16.24 -2.66
C SER A 99 8.47 15.51 -2.00
N THR A 100 8.40 15.14 -0.72
CA THR A 100 9.48 14.40 -0.04
C THR A 100 9.57 12.90 -0.37
N LEU A 101 8.58 12.33 -1.06
CA LEU A 101 8.47 10.87 -1.28
C LEU A 101 9.33 10.29 -2.43
N LYS A 102 9.90 11.11 -3.32
CA LYS A 102 10.67 10.58 -4.49
C LYS A 102 12.00 9.88 -4.13
N SER A 103 12.40 9.83 -2.85
CA SER A 103 13.81 9.64 -2.47
C SER A 103 14.16 8.35 -1.70
N ARG A 104 13.22 7.42 -1.42
CA ARG A 104 13.50 6.31 -0.47
C ARG A 104 13.28 4.88 -0.95
N VAL A 105 12.76 4.65 -2.16
CA VAL A 105 12.37 3.31 -2.63
C VAL A 105 13.55 2.46 -3.14
N ALA A 106 14.68 3.07 -3.50
CA ALA A 106 15.79 2.38 -4.16
C ALA A 106 16.63 1.39 -3.30
N ARG A 107 16.34 1.16 -2.00
CA ARG A 107 17.33 0.50 -1.10
C ARG A 107 16.90 -0.70 -0.26
N ARG A 108 15.69 -1.25 -0.38
CA ARG A 108 15.33 -2.46 0.39
C ARG A 108 14.31 -3.33 -0.33
N ARG A 109 14.73 -4.32 -1.12
CA ARG A 109 14.06 -5.65 -1.19
C ARG A 109 14.74 -6.71 -2.09
N ALA A 110 16.08 -6.75 -2.12
CA ALA A 110 16.82 -7.98 -2.46
C ALA A 110 16.61 -9.16 -1.46
N ARG A 111 15.53 -9.17 -0.67
CA ARG A 111 15.32 -10.13 0.44
C ARG A 111 13.90 -10.70 0.55
N ARG A 112 12.97 -10.41 -0.38
CA ARG A 112 11.61 -11.01 -0.36
C ARG A 112 11.32 -11.95 -1.53
N SER A 113 12.35 -12.48 -2.20
CA SER A 113 12.21 -13.60 -3.14
C SER A 113 12.53 -14.97 -2.53
N SER A 114 12.79 -15.08 -1.21
CA SER A 114 13.21 -16.34 -0.60
C SER A 114 12.14 -17.05 0.25
N ARG A 115 10.84 -16.75 0.08
CA ARG A 115 9.80 -17.38 0.91
C ARG A 115 8.54 -17.85 0.19
N ALA A 116 8.61 -18.03 -1.12
CA ALA A 116 7.59 -18.73 -1.89
C ALA A 116 8.28 -19.67 -2.90
N ASP A 117 9.03 -20.65 -2.39
CA ASP A 117 9.24 -21.89 -3.13
C ASP A 117 8.91 -23.02 -2.14
N GLY A 118 7.61 -23.34 -2.13
CA GLY A 118 7.05 -24.40 -1.30
C GLY A 118 7.42 -25.74 -1.91
N SER A 119 8.15 -26.54 -1.14
CA SER A 119 8.02 -28.00 -1.20
C SER A 119 6.53 -28.36 -1.18
N THR A 120 6.07 -29.14 -2.15
CA THR A 120 5.54 -30.51 -1.95
C THR A 120 5.28 -31.12 -3.33
N GLY A 121 5.91 -32.25 -3.62
CA GLY A 121 5.69 -33.04 -4.83
C GLY A 121 6.06 -34.49 -4.56
N ASP A 122 5.09 -35.24 -4.05
CA ASP A 122 5.15 -36.69 -3.83
C ASP A 122 5.18 -37.49 -5.15
N ALA A 123 5.64 -38.74 -5.01
CA ALA A 123 5.39 -39.93 -5.82
C ALA A 123 6.19 -40.16 -7.13
N ASN A 124 7.11 -41.13 -7.11
CA ASN A 124 6.83 -42.47 -7.65
C ASN A 124 8.00 -43.45 -7.42
N GLY A 125 7.68 -44.64 -6.89
CA GLY A 125 8.45 -45.88 -7.11
C GLY A 125 8.23 -46.40 -8.54
N PRO A 126 8.96 -47.43 -8.99
CA PRO A 126 9.05 -48.72 -8.30
C PRO A 126 10.46 -49.17 -7.90
#